data_AF-A0A6A4HKZ9-F1
#
_entry.id   AF-A0A6A4HKZ9-F1
#
_cell.length_a   1.000
_cell.length_b   1.000
_cell.length_c   1.000
_cell.angle_alpha   90.00
_cell.angle_beta   90.00
_cell.angle_gamma   90.00
#
_symmetry.space_group_name_H-M   'P 1'
#
loop_
_entity.id
_entity.type
_entity.pdbx_description
1 polymer ?
#
loop_
_entity_poly.entity_id
_entity_poly.type
_entity_poly.pdbx_seq_one_letter_code
_entity_poly.pdbx_strand_id
1 'polypeptide(L)' 'MVSRTVKLGGTASDITVTPVAHGLMAMTWTPNPPDEEQCFASIKAGIDALPSGAKAF' A
#
# COMPACT_ATOMS: atom_id res chain seq x y z
N MET A 1 -5.86 -11.00 -13.69
CA MET A 1 -6.19 -9.73 -13.00
C MET A 1 -5.45 -8.62 -13.73
N VAL A 2 -6.14 -7.56 -14.20
CA VAL A 2 -5.45 -6.45 -14.87
C VAL A 2 -4.82 -5.58 -13.80
N SER A 3 -3.49 -5.52 -13.75
CA SER A 3 -2.78 -4.64 -12.82
C SER A 3 -2.70 -3.23 -13.40
N ARG A 4 -3.19 -2.24 -12.66
CA ARG A 4 -3.16 -0.82 -13.06
C ARG A 4 -2.12 -0.09 -12.23
N THR A 5 -1.37 0.79 -12.87
CA THR A 5 -0.36 1.64 -12.24
C THR A 5 -0.51 3.08 -12.68
N VAL A 6 -0.02 4.02 -11.86
CA VAL A 6 -0.03 5.46 -12.13
C VAL A 6 1.35 6.03 -11.81
N LYS A 7 1.82 6.99 -12.62
CA LYS A 7 3.02 7.78 -12.29
C LYS A 7 2.63 8.97 -11.45
N LEU A 8 3.42 9.26 -10.42
CA LEU A 8 3.24 10.48 -9.63
C LEU A 8 3.59 11.72 -10.47
N GLY A 9 3.14 12.89 -10.04
CA GLY A 9 3.46 14.16 -10.68
C GLY A 9 4.70 14.84 -10.10
N GLY A 10 5.08 15.98 -10.69
CA GLY A 10 6.12 16.86 -10.14
C GLY A 10 7.50 16.21 -10.08
N THR A 11 8.21 16.42 -8.96
CA THR A 11 9.55 15.87 -8.73
C THR A 11 9.58 14.36 -8.50
N ALA A 12 8.42 13.71 -8.35
CA ALA A 12 8.29 12.27 -8.18
C ALA A 12 7.85 11.56 -9.47
N SER A 13 8.00 12.18 -10.64
CA SER A 13 7.54 11.66 -11.93
C SER A 13 8.14 10.30 -12.34
N ASP A 14 9.27 9.93 -11.76
CA ASP A 14 9.91 8.63 -11.95
C ASP A 14 9.32 7.52 -11.05
N ILE A 15 8.40 7.87 -10.15
CA ILE A 15 7.77 6.95 -9.23
C ILE A 15 6.46 6.42 -9.83
N THR A 16 6.39 5.10 -9.94
CA THR A 16 5.19 4.37 -10.32
C THR A 16 4.57 3.73 -9.09
N VAL A 17 3.25 3.91 -8.90
CA VAL A 17 2.48 3.37 -7.78
C VAL A 17 1.26 2.61 -8.29
N THR A 18 0.64 1.82 -7.43
CA THR A 18 -0.73 1.34 -7.66
C THR A 18 -1.75 2.44 -7.35
N PRO A 19 -2.92 2.44 -8.02
CA PRO A 19 -3.98 3.41 -7.75
C PRO A 19 -4.70 3.19 -6.41
N VAL A 20 -4.40 2.08 -5.72
CA VAL A 20 -4.92 1.73 -4.40
C VAL A 20 -3.76 1.73 -3.41
N ALA A 21 -3.96 2.39 -2.27
CA ALA A 21 -3.00 2.57 -1.18
C ALA A 21 -3.45 1.84 0.10
N HIS A 22 -2.51 1.50 0.98
CA HIS A 22 -2.79 0.83 2.25
C HIS A 22 -2.90 1.85 3.39
N GLY A 23 -4.13 2.14 3.82
CA GLY A 23 -4.37 3.14 4.87
C GLY A 23 -3.95 2.64 6.26
N LEU A 24 -3.01 3.34 6.91
CA LEU A 24 -2.51 2.96 8.24
C LEU A 24 -3.27 3.62 9.40
N MET A 25 -3.95 4.75 9.16
CA MET A 25 -4.59 5.54 10.23
C MET A 25 -5.54 4.68 11.08
N ALA A 26 -6.52 4.02 10.45
CA ALA A 26 -7.51 3.22 11.15
C ALA A 26 -7.02 1.81 11.54
N MET A 27 -5.79 1.45 11.17
CA MET A 27 -5.24 0.12 11.45
C MET A 27 -4.94 -0.04 12.94
N THR A 28 -4.36 0.98 13.57
CA THR A 28 -4.04 0.98 15.01
C THR A 28 -4.77 2.07 15.80
N TRP A 29 -5.26 3.12 15.15
CA TRP A 29 -6.00 4.20 15.82
C TRP A 29 -7.50 3.88 15.90
N THR A 30 -7.83 2.83 16.64
CA THR A 30 -9.19 2.33 16.86
C THR A 30 -9.32 1.81 18.30
N PRO A 31 -10.52 1.79 18.93
CA PRO A 31 -10.66 1.35 20.32
C PRO A 31 -10.12 -0.05 20.61
N ASN A 32 -10.26 -0.97 19.65
CA ASN A 32 -9.76 -2.34 19.71
C ASN A 32 -8.94 -2.62 18.46
N PRO A 33 -7.64 -2.27 18.44
CA PRO A 33 -6.79 -2.55 17.29
C PRO A 33 -6.58 -4.06 17.12
N PRO A 34 -6.39 -4.55 15.89
CA PRO A 34 -5.90 -5.90 15.65
C PRO A 34 -4.54 -6.12 16.31
N ASP A 35 -4.13 -7.38 16.44
CA ASP A 35 -2.77 -7.69 16.88
C ASP A 35 -1.71 -7.20 15.86
N GLU A 36 -0.48 -7.02 16.34
CA GLU A 36 0.63 -6.49 15.53
C GLU A 36 0.95 -7.40 14.33
N GLU A 37 0.84 -8.71 14.52
CA GLU A 37 1.19 -9.71 13.50
C GLU A 37 0.18 -9.69 12.34
N GLN A 38 -1.10 -9.50 12.64
CA GLN A 38 -2.17 -9.27 11.68
C GLN A 38 -1.98 -7.94 10.93
N CYS A 39 -1.60 -6.87 11.65
CA CYS A 39 -1.30 -5.59 11.01
C CYS A 39 -0.12 -5.72 10.03
N PHE A 40 0.96 -6.38 10.45
CA PHE A 40 2.13 -6.62 9.60
C PHE A 40 1.78 -7.50 8.39
N ALA A 41 1.03 -8.58 8.60
CA ALA A 41 0.58 -9.47 7.53
C ALA A 41 -0.29 -8.72 6.50
N SER A 42 -1.17 -7.83 6.96
CA SER A 42 -2.01 -6.99 6.11
C SER A 42 -1.18 -6.04 5.22
N ILE A 43 -0.20 -5.34 5.80
CA ILE A 43 0.71 -4.46 5.05
C ILE A 43 1.52 -5.28 4.03
N LYS A 44 2.09 -6.40 4.48
CA LYS A 44 2.91 -7.28 3.64
C LYS A 44 2.11 -7.82 2.46
N ALA A 45 0.87 -8.25 2.68
CA ALA A 45 -0.01 -8.71 1.61
C ALA A 45 -0.27 -7.61 0.56
N GLY A 46 -0.41 -6.35 1.00
CA GLY A 46 -0.50 -5.20 0.10
C GLY A 46 0.75 -4.99 -0.75
N ILE A 47 1.95 -5.14 -0.15
CA ILE A 47 3.23 -5.03 -0.85
C ILE A 47 3.44 -6.18 -1.84
N ASP A 48 3.14 -7.42 -1.43
CA ASP A 48 3.30 -8.61 -2.26
C ASP A 48 2.35 -8.61 -3.47
N ALA A 49 1.22 -7.89 -3.38
CA ALA A 49 0.26 -7.74 -4.47
C ALA A 49 0.69 -6.72 -5.54
N LEU A 50 1.77 -5.97 -5.33
CA LEU A 50 2.21 -4.95 -6.27
C LEU A 50 2.76 -5.57 -7.56
N PRO A 51 2.45 -4.98 -8.74
CA PRO A 51 3.15 -5.33 -9.96
C PRO A 51 4.64 -4.94 -9.88
N SER A 52 5.49 -5.68 -10.58
CA SER A 52 6.93 -5.42 -10.62
C SER A 52 7.25 -3.96 -10.94
N GLY A 53 8.09 -3.33 -10.10
CA GLY A 53 8.53 -1.95 -10.27
C GLY A 53 7.59 -0.88 -9.70
N ALA A 54 6.39 -1.23 -9.27
CA ALA A 54 5.50 -0.31 -8.55
C ALA A 54 5.86 -0.22 -7.07
N LYS A 55 5.66 0.94 -6.46
CA LYS A 55 5.84 1.18 -5.02
C LYS A 55 4.50 1.17 -4.28
N ALA A 56 4.52 0.73 -3.03
CA ALA A 56 3.41 0.87 -2.10
C ALA A 56 3.23 2.34 -1.69
N PHE A 57 2.01 2.71 -1.32
CA PHE A 57 1.64 3.99 -0.75
C PHE A 57 0.64 3.79 0.39
#